data_AF-A0AAU2M6E2-F1
#
_entry.id   AF-A0AAU2M6E2-F1
#
_cell.length_a   1.000
_cell.length_b   1.000
_cell.length_c   1.000
_cell.angle_alpha   90.00
_cell.angle_beta   90.00
_cell.angle_gamma   90.00
#
_symmetry.space_group_name_H-M   'P 1'
#
loop_
_entity.id
_entity.type
_entity.pdbx_description
1 polymer ?
#
loop_
_entity_poly.entity_id
_entity_poly.type
_entity_poly.pdbx_seq_one_letter_code
_entity_poly.pdbx_strand_id
1 'polypeptide(L)'
;MEPREFWERNTVLAEAFCASDERMRRAQALLDETQAERSRTLAAFAVTVGDDGSIADLMGLNEREVRLARRTVGRSDARSLAEKLLNQNKSAAGKPSGTPSAAPEHLQPRPADKSPAPPDTPKPVPPRAPTVTVTAAAPPVPAAPPPTPPPPASVPAPTLTPAPAPATTGVLAYIPSPAPPAEVEHTVVWSQSMDSVLLWSWESGLDLQTVAAELGLDVRALLMRVQELANDGLLTLATPVADVGRSGRHRRHEEGYASLFSPTATFPTHVPY
;
A
#
# COMPACT_ATOMS: atom_id res chain seq x y z
N MET A 1 -20.33 -39.88 -6.20
CA MET A 1 -20.76 -38.71 -5.41
C MET A 1 -22.24 -38.54 -5.66
N GLU A 2 -23.05 -38.53 -4.61
CA GLU A 2 -24.47 -38.27 -4.78
C GLU A 2 -24.68 -36.79 -5.13
N PRO A 3 -25.66 -36.46 -6.00
CA PRO A 3 -25.91 -35.07 -6.38
C PRO A 3 -26.20 -34.18 -5.16
N ARG A 4 -26.76 -34.73 -4.08
CA ARG A 4 -27.04 -33.99 -2.83
C ARG A 4 -25.76 -33.52 -2.12
N GLU A 5 -24.76 -34.39 -1.99
CA GLU A 5 -23.47 -34.08 -1.35
C GLU A 5 -22.73 -32.94 -2.09
N PHE A 6 -22.81 -32.93 -3.42
CA PHE A 6 -22.23 -31.86 -4.23
C PHE A 6 -22.88 -30.50 -3.96
N TRP A 7 -24.21 -30.47 -3.84
CA TRP A 7 -24.94 -29.23 -3.51
C TRP A 7 -24.63 -28.74 -2.11
N GLU A 8 -24.60 -29.63 -1.11
CA GLU A 8 -24.26 -29.26 0.27
C GLU A 8 -22.85 -28.66 0.37
N ARG A 9 -21.86 -29.29 -0.27
CA ARG A 9 -20.50 -28.75 -0.34
C ARG A 9 -20.47 -27.37 -1.01
N ASN A 10 -21.19 -27.19 -2.12
CA ASN A 10 -21.22 -25.91 -2.82
C ASN A 10 -21.90 -24.81 -1.98
N THR A 11 -22.96 -25.15 -1.23
CA THR A 11 -23.60 -24.22 -0.30
C THR A 11 -22.63 -23.77 0.80
N VAL A 12 -21.92 -24.71 1.43
CA VAL A 12 -20.92 -24.37 2.47
C VAL A 12 -19.81 -23.48 1.91
N LEU A 13 -19.35 -23.75 0.68
CA LEU A 13 -18.35 -22.90 0.03
C LEU A 13 -18.89 -21.50 -0.27
N ALA A 14 -20.14 -21.39 -0.73
CA ALA A 14 -20.77 -20.10 -0.98
C ALA A 14 -20.95 -19.30 0.33
N GLU A 15 -21.39 -19.95 1.40
CA GLU A 15 -21.54 -19.33 2.71
C GLU A 15 -20.19 -18.86 3.27
N ALA A 16 -19.15 -19.70 3.18
CA ALA A 16 -17.80 -19.34 3.61
C ALA A 16 -17.24 -18.15 2.82
N PHE A 17 -17.48 -18.12 1.50
CA PHE A 17 -17.10 -16.99 0.65
C PHE A 17 -17.82 -15.70 1.06
N CYS A 18 -19.15 -15.73 1.21
CA CYS A 18 -19.93 -14.57 1.63
C CYS A 18 -19.50 -14.05 3.02
N ALA A 19 -19.21 -14.96 3.96
CA ALA A 19 -18.71 -14.58 5.28
C ALA A 19 -17.30 -13.97 5.22
N SER A 20 -16.46 -14.38 4.26
CA SER A 20 -15.15 -13.77 4.02
C SER A 20 -15.26 -12.38 3.39
N ASP A 21 -16.09 -12.23 2.36
CA ASP A 21 -16.33 -10.94 1.70
C ASP A 21 -16.87 -9.89 2.68
N GLU A 22 -17.82 -10.29 3.52
CA GLU A 22 -18.39 -9.40 4.51
C GLU A 22 -17.37 -9.00 5.60
N ARG A 23 -16.43 -9.89 5.96
CA ARG A 23 -15.29 -9.51 6.84
C ARG A 23 -14.37 -8.50 6.16
N MET A 24 -14.09 -8.67 4.87
CA MET A 24 -13.28 -7.71 4.10
C MET A 24 -13.95 -6.34 4.03
N ARG A 25 -15.27 -6.31 3.75
CA ARG A 25 -16.06 -5.06 3.74
C ARG A 25 -16.00 -4.32 5.07
N ARG A 26 -16.12 -5.04 6.19
CA ARG A 26 -15.99 -4.45 7.53
C ARG A 26 -14.58 -3.93 7.81
N ALA A 27 -13.55 -4.68 7.43
CA ALA A 27 -12.17 -4.24 7.58
C ALA A 27 -11.91 -2.94 6.79
N GLN A 28 -12.41 -2.85 5.56
CA GLN A 28 -12.29 -1.64 4.75
C GLN A 28 -13.02 -0.46 5.41
N ALA A 29 -14.24 -0.66 5.90
CA ALA A 29 -14.99 0.38 6.60
C ALA A 29 -14.25 0.92 7.83
N LEU A 30 -13.57 0.04 8.60
CA LEU A 30 -12.74 0.45 9.74
C LEU A 30 -11.49 1.22 9.31
N LEU A 31 -10.84 0.83 8.22
CA LEU A 31 -9.70 1.58 7.66
C LEU A 31 -10.13 2.97 7.20
N ASP A 32 -11.28 3.08 6.54
CA ASP A 32 -11.81 4.37 6.09
C ASP A 32 -12.19 5.27 7.28
N GLU A 33 -12.81 4.69 8.33
CA GLU A 33 -13.15 5.41 9.56
C GLU A 33 -11.90 5.92 10.30
N THR A 34 -10.89 5.05 10.46
CA THR A 34 -9.62 5.42 11.11
C THR A 34 -8.84 6.46 10.29
N GLN A 35 -8.85 6.36 8.96
CA GLN A 35 -8.27 7.38 8.09
C GLN A 35 -9.01 8.72 8.21
N ALA A 36 -10.34 8.70 8.26
CA ALA A 36 -11.14 9.89 8.48
C ALA A 36 -10.87 10.50 9.86
N GLU A 37 -10.72 9.70 10.91
CA GLU A 37 -10.38 10.16 12.26
C GLU A 37 -8.97 10.78 12.31
N ARG A 38 -7.98 10.15 11.67
CA ARG A 38 -6.64 10.71 11.52
C ARG A 38 -6.69 12.07 10.81
N SER A 39 -7.46 12.19 9.73
CA SER A 39 -7.59 13.45 8.99
C SER A 39 -8.25 14.55 9.84
N ARG A 40 -9.27 14.21 10.63
CA ARG A 40 -9.95 15.09 11.58
C ARG A 40 -9.00 15.60 12.67
N THR A 41 -8.22 14.70 13.24
CA THR A 41 -7.23 15.03 14.27
C THR A 41 -6.12 15.93 13.73
N LEU A 42 -5.63 15.62 12.53
CA LEU A 42 -4.62 16.42 11.86
C LEU A 42 -5.12 17.83 11.50
N ALA A 43 -6.36 17.94 11.02
CA ALA A 43 -7.01 19.23 10.78
C ALA A 43 -7.17 20.05 12.08
N ALA A 44 -7.52 19.39 13.18
CA ALA A 44 -7.60 20.02 14.50
C ALA A 44 -6.25 20.62 14.92
N PHE A 45 -5.15 19.86 14.79
CA PHE A 45 -3.80 20.36 15.07
C PHE A 45 -3.38 21.53 14.15
N ALA A 46 -3.66 21.43 12.85
CA ALA A 46 -3.36 22.51 11.91
C ALA A 46 -4.12 23.81 12.24
N VAL A 47 -5.35 23.70 12.75
CA VAL A 47 -6.14 24.88 13.13
C VAL A 47 -5.72 25.47 14.47
N THR A 48 -5.27 24.66 15.43
CA THR A 48 -4.77 25.17 16.72
C THR A 48 -3.43 25.88 16.57
N VAL A 49 -2.52 25.33 15.75
CA VAL A 49 -1.22 25.94 15.48
C VAL A 49 -1.33 27.10 14.48
N GLY A 50 -2.23 26.99 13.50
CA GLY A 50 -2.46 28.04 12.51
C GLY A 50 -1.47 28.03 11.33
N ASP A 51 -0.52 27.08 11.30
CA ASP A 51 0.43 26.88 10.21
C ASP A 51 0.44 25.40 9.77
N ASP A 52 0.23 25.17 8.47
CA ASP A 52 0.25 23.84 7.88
C ASP A 52 1.69 23.32 7.71
N GLY A 53 2.63 24.22 7.42
CA GLY A 53 4.03 23.88 7.14
C GLY A 53 4.73 23.30 8.37
N SER A 54 4.62 24.00 9.50
CA SER A 54 5.19 23.52 10.77
C SER A 54 4.65 22.15 11.21
N ILE A 55 3.35 21.89 11.01
CA ILE A 55 2.74 20.57 11.34
C ILE A 55 3.20 19.50 10.36
N ALA A 56 3.33 19.84 9.07
CA ALA A 56 3.84 18.94 8.06
C ALA A 56 5.28 18.52 8.37
N ASP A 57 6.15 19.49 8.68
CA ASP A 57 7.54 19.24 9.05
C ASP A 57 7.64 18.41 10.35
N LEU A 58 6.82 18.72 11.36
CA LEU A 58 6.78 17.99 12.63
C LEU A 58 6.36 16.52 12.46
N MET A 59 5.38 16.26 11.60
CA MET A 59 4.81 14.92 11.40
C MET A 59 5.49 14.14 10.26
N GLY A 60 6.46 14.75 9.55
CA GLY A 60 7.07 14.18 8.36
C GLY A 60 6.08 13.98 7.21
N LEU A 61 5.05 14.82 7.12
CA LEU A 61 4.00 14.76 6.11
C LEU A 61 4.18 15.87 5.06
N ASN A 62 3.46 15.79 3.95
CA ASN A 62 3.44 16.87 2.98
C ASN A 62 2.47 17.98 3.42
N GLU A 63 2.87 19.25 3.32
CA GLU A 63 1.99 20.41 3.61
C GLU A 63 0.66 20.33 2.83
N ARG A 64 0.68 19.77 1.61
CA ARG A 64 -0.52 19.54 0.82
C ARG A 64 -1.53 18.62 1.52
N GLU A 65 -1.06 17.57 2.21
CA GLU A 65 -1.92 16.64 2.94
C GLU A 65 -2.57 17.33 4.13
N VAL A 66 -1.81 18.14 4.86
CA VAL A 66 -2.32 18.91 6.00
C VAL A 66 -3.39 19.91 5.56
N ARG A 67 -3.10 20.63 4.47
CA ARG A 67 -4.05 21.56 3.88
C ARG A 67 -5.30 20.87 3.36
N LEU A 68 -5.17 19.66 2.79
CA LEU A 68 -6.30 18.86 2.30
C LEU A 68 -7.17 18.40 3.47
N ALA A 69 -6.59 17.84 4.53
CA ALA A 69 -7.31 17.43 5.73
C ALA A 69 -8.11 18.58 6.34
N ARG A 70 -7.51 19.78 6.43
CA ARG A 70 -8.23 20.97 6.91
C ARG A 70 -9.37 21.39 6.00
N ARG A 71 -9.22 21.24 4.67
CA ARG A 71 -10.26 21.57 3.69
C ARG A 71 -11.42 20.57 3.74
N THR A 72 -11.13 19.27 3.88
CA THR A 72 -12.14 18.22 3.90
C THR A 72 -12.95 18.22 5.19
N VAL A 73 -12.29 18.43 6.33
CA VAL A 73 -12.95 18.47 7.66
C VAL A 73 -13.67 19.80 7.87
N GLY A 74 -13.15 20.89 7.31
CA GLY A 74 -13.68 22.23 7.53
C GLY A 74 -13.22 22.85 8.85
N ARG A 75 -13.24 24.19 8.87
CA ARG A 75 -12.64 24.97 9.97
C ARG A 75 -13.42 24.87 11.28
N SER A 76 -14.75 24.82 11.24
CA SER A 76 -15.59 24.76 12.44
C SER A 76 -15.49 23.42 13.15
N ASP A 77 -15.50 22.33 12.40
CA ASP A 77 -15.42 20.97 12.96
C ASP A 77 -14.02 20.70 13.51
N ALA A 78 -12.98 21.14 12.79
CA ALA A 78 -11.60 21.06 13.27
C ALA A 78 -11.40 21.82 14.61
N ARG A 79 -11.98 23.01 14.76
CA ARG A 79 -11.95 23.75 16.05
C ARG A 79 -12.68 23.01 17.15
N SER A 80 -13.88 22.52 16.87
CA SER A 80 -14.69 21.79 17.84
C SER A 80 -13.99 20.52 18.33
N LEU A 81 -13.30 19.82 17.43
CA LEU A 81 -12.48 18.64 17.79
C LEU A 81 -11.23 19.02 18.56
N ALA A 82 -10.54 20.09 18.17
CA ALA A 82 -9.39 20.60 18.93
C ALA A 82 -9.77 20.95 20.38
N GLU A 83 -10.88 21.65 20.57
CA GLU A 83 -11.39 21.98 21.91
C GLU A 83 -11.71 20.71 22.72
N LYS A 84 -12.37 19.72 22.10
CA LYS A 84 -12.65 18.43 22.75
C LYS A 84 -11.36 17.71 23.18
N LEU A 85 -10.36 17.63 22.33
CA LEU A 85 -9.07 16.98 22.63
C LEU A 85 -8.33 17.71 23.76
N LEU A 86 -8.31 19.05 23.73
CA LEU A 86 -7.72 19.85 24.80
C LEU A 86 -8.44 19.69 26.13
N ASN A 87 -9.77 19.62 26.12
CA ASN A 87 -10.58 19.43 27.32
C ASN A 87 -10.43 18.02 27.90
N GLN A 88 -10.39 16.98 27.06
CA GLN A 88 -10.11 15.60 27.49
C GLN A 88 -8.73 15.50 28.17
N ASN A 89 -7.70 16.13 27.58
CA ASN A 89 -6.34 16.07 28.14
C ASN A 89 -6.24 16.84 29.46
N LYS A 90 -6.96 17.96 29.61
CA LYS A 90 -7.08 18.69 30.88
C LYS A 90 -7.75 17.87 31.97
N SER A 91 -8.82 17.12 31.63
CA SER A 91 -9.49 16.22 32.58
C SER A 91 -8.63 15.02 32.97
N ALA A 92 -7.78 14.51 32.07
CA ALA A 92 -6.82 13.45 32.37
C ALA A 92 -5.71 13.92 33.32
N ALA A 93 -5.21 15.15 33.14
CA ALA A 93 -4.16 15.72 33.99
C ALA A 93 -4.63 16.12 35.41
N GLY A 94 -5.95 16.21 35.64
CA GLY A 94 -6.54 16.60 36.92
C GLY A 94 -6.85 15.45 37.88
N LYS A 95 -6.53 14.19 37.54
CA LYS A 95 -6.76 13.04 38.42
C LYS A 95 -5.44 12.70 39.15
N PRO A 96 -5.22 13.18 40.40
CA PRO A 96 -4.10 12.70 41.20
C PRO A 96 -4.33 11.22 41.51
N SER A 97 -3.61 10.34 40.82
CA SER A 97 -3.43 8.95 41.21
C SER A 97 -2.60 8.92 42.50
N GLY A 98 -3.27 9.16 43.63
CA GLY A 98 -2.69 8.95 44.95
C GLY A 98 -2.79 7.48 45.34
N THR A 99 -1.72 6.71 45.13
CA THR A 99 -1.21 5.73 46.11
C THR A 99 0.24 5.35 45.78
N PRO A 100 1.23 5.67 46.64
CA PRO A 100 2.57 5.13 46.55
C PRO A 100 2.61 3.76 47.25
N SER A 101 3.08 2.70 46.57
CA SER A 101 3.38 1.45 47.26
C SER A 101 4.53 0.70 46.60
N ALA A 102 5.62 0.65 47.38
CA ALA A 102 6.70 -0.33 47.37
C ALA A 102 7.63 -0.42 46.14
N ALA A 103 8.81 0.20 46.31
CA ALA A 103 10.06 -0.37 45.85
C ALA A 103 10.27 -1.77 46.48
N PRO A 104 11.05 -2.65 45.83
CA PRO A 104 12.42 -2.75 46.34
C PRO A 104 13.50 -2.74 45.26
N GLU A 105 14.61 -2.19 45.71
CA GLU A 105 15.98 -2.30 45.25
C GLU A 105 16.31 -3.51 44.36
N HIS A 106 16.98 -3.25 43.24
CA HIS A 106 18.27 -3.92 43.01
C HIS A 106 19.21 -3.00 42.23
N LEU A 107 20.27 -2.60 42.92
CA LEU A 107 21.47 -1.97 42.39
C LEU A 107 22.17 -2.92 41.42
N GLN A 108 22.48 -2.47 40.21
CA GLN A 108 23.66 -2.92 39.48
C GLN A 108 24.33 -1.74 38.75
N PRO A 109 25.57 -1.38 39.12
CA PRO A 109 26.34 -0.35 38.45
C PRO A 109 27.02 -0.93 37.20
N ARG A 110 26.74 -0.36 36.01
CA ARG A 110 27.49 -0.65 34.79
C ARG A 110 28.60 0.40 34.62
N PRO A 111 29.87 0.01 34.45
CA PRO A 111 30.99 0.93 34.41
C PRO A 111 31.02 1.74 33.10
N ALA A 112 31.54 2.96 33.24
CA ALA A 112 31.72 3.94 32.19
C ALA A 112 32.57 3.40 31.04
N ASP A 113 32.12 3.64 29.81
CA ASP A 113 33.00 3.66 28.66
C ASP A 113 32.79 4.91 27.82
N LYS A 114 33.92 5.40 27.32
CA LYS A 114 34.17 6.76 26.87
C LYS A 114 33.50 7.10 25.55
N SER A 115 33.01 8.33 25.49
CA SER A 115 32.75 9.09 24.26
C SER A 115 34.05 9.30 23.46
N PRO A 116 33.99 9.25 22.13
CA PRO A 116 34.42 10.42 21.37
C PRO A 116 33.40 10.87 20.31
N ALA A 117 33.29 12.19 20.14
CA ALA A 117 32.53 12.87 19.09
C ALA A 117 33.38 13.02 17.80
N PRO A 118 32.88 13.69 16.73
CA PRO A 118 32.37 13.10 15.49
C PRO A 118 33.27 13.40 14.26
N PRO A 119 32.92 12.89 13.06
CA PRO A 119 33.25 13.62 11.83
C PRO A 119 32.03 14.02 10.99
N ASP A 120 32.27 15.08 10.23
CA ASP A 120 31.41 15.95 9.43
C ASP A 120 30.31 15.31 8.55
N THR A 121 29.13 15.93 8.62
CA THR A 121 28.01 15.81 7.68
C THR A 121 28.28 16.55 6.36
N PRO A 122 28.01 15.94 5.18
CA PRO A 122 27.77 16.68 3.95
C PRO A 122 26.29 17.11 3.82
N LYS A 123 26.09 18.36 3.41
CA LYS A 123 24.79 19.04 3.17
C LYS A 123 23.92 18.32 2.11
N PRO A 124 22.62 18.09 2.38
CA PRO A 124 21.63 17.79 1.34
C PRO A 124 21.10 19.08 0.68
N VAL A 125 21.06 19.07 -0.66
CA VAL A 125 20.43 20.09 -1.52
C VAL A 125 18.93 19.75 -1.66
N PRO A 126 18.00 20.72 -1.63
CA PRO A 126 16.56 20.43 -1.67
C PRO A 126 16.08 19.99 -3.07
N PRO A 127 15.26 18.92 -3.19
CA PRO A 127 14.56 18.59 -4.43
C PRO A 127 13.33 19.51 -4.62
N ARG A 128 13.17 19.95 -5.87
CA ARG A 128 12.14 20.90 -6.34
C ARG A 128 10.84 20.15 -6.67
N ALA A 129 9.71 20.68 -6.22
CA ALA A 129 8.38 20.09 -6.38
C ALA A 129 7.94 19.97 -7.86
N PRO A 130 7.23 18.89 -8.25
CA PRO A 130 6.55 18.80 -9.54
C PRO A 130 5.23 19.60 -9.54
N THR A 131 5.07 20.46 -10.55
CA THR A 131 3.80 21.12 -10.87
C THR A 131 2.95 20.15 -11.67
N VAL A 132 1.84 19.68 -11.09
CA VAL A 132 0.83 18.86 -11.79
C VAL A 132 -0.14 19.82 -12.49
N THR A 133 -0.08 19.89 -13.81
CA THR A 133 -1.07 20.57 -14.65
C THR A 133 -2.32 19.70 -14.73
N VAL A 134 -3.42 20.12 -14.11
CA VAL A 134 -4.72 19.46 -14.23
C VAL A 134 -5.34 19.87 -15.57
N THR A 135 -5.37 18.95 -16.52
CA THR A 135 -6.20 19.07 -17.73
C THR A 135 -7.66 19.02 -17.32
N ALA A 136 -8.40 20.09 -17.60
CA ALA A 136 -9.82 20.23 -17.29
C ALA A 136 -10.65 19.18 -18.04
N ALA A 137 -11.49 18.46 -17.30
CA ALA A 137 -12.46 17.52 -17.81
C ALA A 137 -13.58 18.25 -18.58
N ALA A 138 -13.89 17.72 -19.77
CA ALA A 138 -15.00 18.14 -20.62
C ALA A 138 -16.36 17.86 -19.95
N PRO A 139 -17.43 18.62 -20.30
CA PRO A 139 -18.77 18.42 -19.76
C PRO A 139 -19.39 17.07 -20.21
N PRO A 140 -20.28 16.48 -19.40
CA PRO A 140 -20.90 15.18 -19.69
C PRO A 140 -21.92 15.29 -20.84
N VAL A 141 -21.73 14.45 -21.85
CA VAL A 141 -22.70 14.21 -22.93
C VAL A 141 -23.80 13.28 -22.38
N PRO A 142 -25.10 13.55 -22.63
CA PRO A 142 -26.19 12.69 -22.18
C PRO A 142 -26.10 11.30 -22.82
N ALA A 143 -26.15 10.27 -21.96
CA ALA A 143 -26.05 8.87 -22.33
C ALA A 143 -27.25 8.42 -23.18
N ALA A 144 -26.95 7.81 -24.32
CA ALA A 144 -27.90 7.05 -25.13
C ALA A 144 -28.31 5.74 -24.41
N PRO A 145 -29.53 5.22 -24.66
CA PRO A 145 -29.98 3.97 -24.04
C PRO A 145 -29.15 2.76 -24.51
N PRO A 146 -28.97 1.74 -23.65
CA PRO A 146 -28.16 0.56 -23.97
C PRO A 146 -28.81 -0.29 -25.09
N PRO A 147 -28.00 -0.89 -25.98
CA PRO A 147 -28.50 -1.81 -26.99
C PRO A 147 -29.00 -3.12 -26.35
N THR A 148 -30.11 -3.62 -26.88
CA THR A 148 -30.73 -4.92 -26.60
C THR A 148 -29.75 -6.09 -26.74
N PRO A 149 -29.80 -7.11 -25.86
CA PRO A 149 -28.95 -8.29 -25.97
C PRO A 149 -29.34 -9.16 -27.18
N PRO A 150 -28.35 -9.77 -27.88
CA PRO A 150 -28.62 -10.71 -28.96
C PRO A 150 -29.14 -12.07 -28.44
N PRO A 151 -29.89 -12.83 -29.25
CA PRO A 151 -30.40 -14.15 -28.87
C PRO A 151 -29.26 -15.18 -28.71
N PRO A 152 -29.45 -16.23 -27.88
CA PRO A 152 -28.43 -17.23 -27.64
C PRO A 152 -28.19 -18.10 -28.87
N ALA A 153 -26.94 -18.12 -29.34
CA ALA A 153 -26.47 -19.03 -30.37
C ALA A 153 -26.49 -20.48 -29.85
N SER A 154 -27.00 -21.37 -30.69
CA SER A 154 -27.07 -22.82 -30.46
C SER A 154 -25.69 -23.42 -30.24
N VAL A 155 -25.57 -24.20 -29.17
CA VAL A 155 -24.37 -24.99 -28.83
C VAL A 155 -24.38 -26.28 -29.67
N PRO A 156 -23.36 -26.57 -30.50
CA PRO A 156 -23.18 -27.92 -31.04
C PRO A 156 -22.56 -28.86 -30.00
N ALA A 157 -23.07 -30.09 -29.98
CA ALA A 157 -22.77 -31.17 -29.06
C ALA A 157 -21.27 -31.55 -28.98
N PRO A 158 -20.79 -32.04 -27.82
CA PRO A 158 -19.43 -32.57 -27.70
C PRO A 158 -19.31 -33.95 -28.36
N THR A 159 -18.39 -34.06 -29.31
CA THR A 159 -17.94 -35.32 -29.90
C THR A 159 -17.19 -36.13 -28.84
N LEU A 160 -17.63 -37.37 -28.61
CA LEU A 160 -16.97 -38.38 -27.80
C LEU A 160 -15.66 -38.80 -28.47
N THR A 161 -14.52 -38.45 -27.86
CA THR A 161 -13.21 -39.00 -28.22
C THR A 161 -12.84 -40.06 -27.17
N PRO A 162 -12.53 -41.32 -27.57
CA PRO A 162 -12.19 -42.38 -26.64
C PRO A 162 -10.76 -42.26 -26.11
N ALA A 163 -10.62 -42.55 -24.82
CA ALA A 163 -9.38 -42.59 -24.05
C ALA A 163 -8.45 -43.75 -24.49
N PRO A 164 -7.12 -43.55 -24.51
CA PRO A 164 -6.16 -44.65 -24.54
C PRO A 164 -5.93 -45.23 -23.13
N ALA A 165 -5.87 -46.55 -23.06
CA ALA A 165 -5.68 -47.37 -21.88
C ALA A 165 -4.32 -47.14 -21.18
N PRO A 166 -4.24 -47.27 -19.83
CA PRO A 166 -2.96 -47.41 -19.15
C PRO A 166 -2.50 -48.87 -19.15
N ALA A 167 -1.27 -49.09 -19.61
CA ALA A 167 -0.59 -50.37 -19.52
C ALA A 167 -0.17 -50.66 -18.07
N THR A 168 -0.45 -51.89 -17.65
CA THR A 168 0.00 -52.55 -16.43
C THR A 168 1.51 -52.81 -16.47
N THR A 169 2.27 -52.36 -15.47
CA THR A 169 3.57 -52.95 -15.12
C THR A 169 3.78 -52.93 -13.60
N GLY A 170 3.74 -54.12 -13.00
CA GLY A 170 4.74 -54.62 -12.05
C GLY A 170 4.82 -53.98 -10.66
N VAL A 171 4.06 -54.54 -9.72
CA VAL A 171 4.43 -54.56 -8.29
C VAL A 171 5.53 -55.62 -8.12
N LEU A 172 6.69 -55.24 -7.60
CA LEU A 172 7.55 -56.13 -6.81
C LEU A 172 8.05 -55.37 -5.58
N ALA A 173 7.68 -55.91 -4.42
CA ALA A 173 8.19 -55.52 -3.12
C ALA A 173 9.68 -55.88 -3.00
N TYR A 174 10.50 -54.93 -2.55
CA TYR A 174 11.83 -55.20 -2.03
C TYR A 174 12.13 -54.22 -0.89
N ILE A 175 12.16 -54.74 0.33
CA ILE A 175 12.78 -54.14 1.52
C ILE A 175 13.94 -55.08 1.86
N PRO A 176 15.20 -54.59 1.95
CA PRO A 176 15.79 -54.49 3.28
C PRO A 176 16.82 -53.36 3.50
N SER A 177 16.88 -52.98 4.78
CA SER A 177 18.06 -52.61 5.60
C SER A 177 18.38 -51.12 5.84
N PRO A 178 18.55 -50.70 7.11
CA PRO A 178 18.81 -49.31 7.49
C PRO A 178 20.31 -48.98 7.42
N ALA A 179 20.66 -48.01 6.59
CA ALA A 179 21.97 -47.36 6.52
C ALA A 179 21.84 -45.91 7.07
N PRO A 180 22.93 -45.31 7.60
CA PRO A 180 22.89 -44.11 8.46
C PRO A 180 22.31 -42.86 7.77
N PRO A 181 21.89 -41.81 8.51
CA PRO A 181 21.21 -40.65 7.94
C PRO A 181 22.17 -39.89 7.02
N ALA A 182 22.04 -40.15 5.71
CA ALA A 182 22.51 -39.23 4.70
C ALA A 182 21.69 -37.95 4.86
N GLU A 183 22.37 -36.82 5.02
CA GLU A 183 21.77 -35.50 4.84
C GLU A 183 21.08 -35.52 3.47
N VAL A 184 19.75 -35.55 3.48
CA VAL A 184 18.96 -35.55 2.26
C VAL A 184 19.12 -34.15 1.71
N GLU A 185 20.05 -33.98 0.76
CA GLU A 185 20.08 -32.80 -0.10
C GLU A 185 18.72 -32.74 -0.80
N HIS A 186 17.82 -31.89 -0.27
CA HIS A 186 16.53 -31.62 -0.83
C HIS A 186 16.75 -30.86 -2.15
N THR A 187 16.96 -31.60 -3.23
CA THR A 187 16.97 -31.08 -4.58
C THR A 187 15.55 -30.62 -4.91
N VAL A 188 15.29 -29.33 -4.68
CA VAL A 188 14.01 -28.71 -4.96
C VAL A 188 13.82 -28.67 -6.48
N VAL A 189 12.81 -29.39 -6.97
CA VAL A 189 12.39 -29.28 -8.37
C VAL A 189 11.55 -28.01 -8.51
N TRP A 190 12.14 -26.97 -9.11
CA TRP A 190 11.48 -25.69 -9.33
C TRP A 190 10.33 -25.82 -10.32
N SER A 191 9.15 -25.36 -9.93
CA SER A 191 7.96 -25.31 -10.78
C SER A 191 7.66 -23.87 -11.23
N GLN A 192 7.03 -23.70 -12.39
CA GLN A 192 6.63 -22.40 -12.92
C GLN A 192 5.77 -21.57 -11.95
N SER A 193 4.94 -22.24 -11.15
CA SER A 193 4.13 -21.61 -10.10
C SER A 193 5.00 -21.00 -8.99
N MET A 194 6.08 -21.67 -8.60
CA MET A 194 7.01 -21.16 -7.58
C MET A 194 7.78 -19.95 -8.12
N ASP A 195 8.18 -19.98 -9.38
CA ASP A 195 8.82 -18.82 -10.02
C ASP A 195 7.89 -17.60 -10.07
N SER A 196 6.59 -17.83 -10.32
CA SER A 196 5.58 -16.76 -10.32
C SER A 196 5.41 -16.13 -8.92
N VAL A 197 5.45 -16.94 -7.86
CA VAL A 197 5.44 -16.45 -6.48
C VAL A 197 6.70 -15.65 -6.18
N LEU A 198 7.87 -16.09 -6.64
CA LEU A 198 9.13 -15.34 -6.48
C LEU A 198 9.08 -13.99 -7.19
N LEU A 199 8.64 -13.97 -8.45
CA LEU A 199 8.45 -12.75 -9.25
C LEU A 199 7.53 -11.75 -8.54
N TRP A 200 6.38 -12.21 -8.06
CA TRP A 200 5.43 -11.37 -7.35
C TRP A 200 5.95 -10.89 -5.99
N SER A 201 6.62 -11.76 -5.24
CA SER A 201 7.24 -11.41 -3.95
C SER A 201 8.33 -10.36 -4.12
N TRP A 202 9.10 -10.46 -5.21
CA TRP A 202 10.14 -9.53 -5.58
C TRP A 202 9.56 -8.16 -5.95
N GLU A 203 8.51 -8.11 -6.78
CA GLU A 203 7.81 -6.88 -7.15
C GLU A 203 7.16 -6.19 -5.95
N SER A 204 6.64 -6.98 -5.01
CA SER A 204 5.99 -6.49 -3.78
C SER A 204 6.97 -6.08 -2.69
N GLY A 205 8.27 -6.36 -2.84
CA GLY A 205 9.30 -6.09 -1.83
C GLY A 205 9.18 -6.95 -0.57
N LEU A 206 8.64 -8.16 -0.70
CA LEU A 206 8.44 -9.08 0.42
C LEU A 206 9.76 -9.79 0.78
N ASP A 207 9.99 -10.01 2.08
CA ASP A 207 11.22 -10.62 2.56
C ASP A 207 11.34 -12.09 2.13
N LEU A 208 12.42 -12.41 1.40
CA LEU A 208 12.70 -13.75 0.88
C LEU A 208 12.84 -14.80 1.99
N GLN A 209 13.24 -14.39 3.20
CA GLN A 209 13.33 -15.30 4.34
C GLN A 209 11.93 -15.75 4.81
N THR A 210 10.95 -14.85 4.73
CA THR A 210 9.55 -15.17 5.01
C THR A 210 8.98 -16.09 3.94
N VAL A 211 9.25 -15.81 2.65
CA VAL A 211 8.83 -16.68 1.54
C VAL A 211 9.41 -18.09 1.67
N ALA A 212 10.70 -18.20 2.03
CA ALA A 212 11.35 -19.48 2.25
C ALA A 212 10.70 -20.28 3.38
N ALA A 213 10.39 -19.63 4.50
CA ALA A 213 9.71 -20.26 5.64
C ALA A 213 8.31 -20.77 5.26
N GLU A 214 7.53 -19.97 4.52
CA GLU A 214 6.17 -20.32 4.10
C GLU A 214 6.15 -21.46 3.07
N LEU A 215 7.12 -21.50 2.16
CA LEU A 215 7.26 -22.58 1.17
C LEU A 215 7.96 -23.82 1.73
N GLY A 216 8.49 -23.75 2.95
CA GLY A 216 9.28 -24.83 3.55
C GLY A 216 10.59 -25.10 2.79
N LEU A 217 11.16 -24.08 2.15
CA LEU A 217 12.37 -24.16 1.34
C LEU A 217 13.56 -23.56 2.06
N ASP A 218 14.76 -24.01 1.69
CA ASP A 218 15.98 -23.36 2.13
C ASP A 218 16.13 -21.99 1.43
N VAL A 219 16.44 -20.96 2.23
CA VAL A 219 16.72 -19.60 1.76
C VAL A 219 17.83 -19.62 0.70
N ARG A 220 18.84 -20.49 0.87
CA ARG A 220 19.94 -20.61 -0.09
C ARG A 220 19.47 -21.12 -1.45
N ALA A 221 18.60 -22.12 -1.48
CA ALA A 221 18.01 -22.63 -2.72
C ALA A 221 17.16 -21.56 -3.41
N LEU A 222 16.42 -20.78 -2.63
CA LEU A 222 15.59 -19.68 -3.10
C LEU A 222 16.42 -18.55 -3.72
N LEU A 223 17.52 -18.15 -3.08
CA LEU A 223 18.45 -17.15 -3.62
C LEU A 223 19.12 -17.62 -4.93
N MET A 224 19.48 -18.90 -5.03
CA MET A 224 20.02 -19.46 -6.27
C MET A 224 19.01 -19.36 -7.41
N ARG A 225 17.72 -19.65 -7.15
CA ARG A 225 16.68 -19.51 -8.18
C ARG A 225 16.41 -18.06 -8.56
N VAL A 226 16.36 -17.16 -7.57
CA VAL A 226 16.25 -15.71 -7.82
C VAL A 226 17.39 -15.25 -8.73
N GLN A 227 18.62 -15.72 -8.51
CA GLN A 227 19.75 -15.40 -9.38
C GLN A 227 19.56 -15.96 -10.81
N GLU A 228 19.03 -17.18 -10.97
CA GLU A 228 18.68 -17.74 -12.28
C GLU A 228 17.62 -16.89 -12.99
N LEU A 229 16.52 -16.54 -12.32
CA LEU A 229 15.47 -15.70 -12.88
C LEU A 229 15.96 -14.28 -13.24
N ALA A 230 16.94 -13.75 -12.50
CA ALA A 230 17.60 -12.50 -12.84
C ALA A 230 18.49 -12.64 -14.09
N ASN A 231 19.22 -13.74 -14.22
CA ASN A 231 20.02 -14.04 -15.41
C ASN A 231 19.15 -14.23 -16.66
N ASP A 232 17.95 -14.80 -16.49
CA ASP A 232 16.94 -14.96 -17.53
C ASP A 232 16.25 -13.63 -17.89
N GLY A 233 16.54 -12.55 -17.16
CA GLY A 233 15.96 -11.22 -17.37
C GLY A 233 14.50 -11.09 -16.91
N LEU A 234 13.99 -12.05 -16.14
CA LEU A 234 12.62 -12.02 -15.61
C LEU A 234 12.54 -11.15 -14.36
N LEU A 235 13.57 -11.19 -13.51
CA LEU A 235 13.72 -10.23 -12.42
C LEU A 235 14.48 -9.02 -12.94
N THR A 236 13.83 -8.24 -13.80
CA THR A 236 14.29 -6.87 -13.99
C THR A 236 14.16 -6.20 -12.64
N LEU A 237 15.27 -5.90 -11.96
CA LEU A 237 15.29 -4.80 -11.00
C LEU A 237 14.51 -3.70 -11.71
N ALA A 238 13.41 -3.25 -11.11
CA ALA A 238 12.80 -2.00 -11.48
C ALA A 238 13.89 -0.97 -11.28
N THR A 239 14.70 -0.79 -12.33
CA THR A 239 15.65 0.28 -12.47
C THR A 239 14.74 1.47 -12.30
N PRO A 240 14.91 2.30 -11.26
CA PRO A 240 14.09 3.49 -11.13
C PRO A 240 14.28 4.20 -12.46
N VAL A 241 13.21 4.26 -13.26
CA VAL A 241 13.24 4.68 -14.65
C VAL A 241 13.99 5.99 -14.69
N ALA A 242 15.26 5.91 -15.09
CA ALA A 242 16.07 7.07 -15.34
C ALA A 242 15.45 7.66 -16.60
N ASP A 243 14.56 8.61 -16.36
CA ASP A 243 13.79 9.38 -17.31
C ASP A 243 14.67 9.75 -18.52
N VAL A 244 14.53 8.95 -19.60
CA VAL A 244 15.13 9.21 -20.91
C VAL A 244 14.31 10.34 -21.54
N GLY A 245 14.48 11.54 -20.99
CA GLY A 245 13.77 12.76 -21.38
C GLY A 245 14.69 13.93 -21.70
N ARG A 246 16.01 13.73 -21.78
CA ARG A 246 16.96 14.80 -22.17
C ARG A 246 17.19 14.84 -23.68
N SER A 247 16.16 15.23 -24.43
CA SER A 247 16.32 15.75 -25.79
C SER A 247 15.48 17.01 -25.96
N GLY A 248 16.12 18.12 -26.34
CA GLY A 248 15.48 19.41 -26.64
C GLY A 248 15.69 20.45 -25.53
N ARG A 249 16.85 21.07 -25.37
CA ARG A 249 17.39 22.12 -26.26
C ARG A 249 16.45 23.33 -26.43
N HIS A 250 16.14 24.04 -25.35
CA HIS A 250 15.82 25.48 -25.44
C HIS A 250 16.50 26.27 -24.31
N ARG A 251 17.75 26.63 -24.56
CA ARG A 251 18.36 27.82 -23.97
C ARG A 251 18.02 29.03 -24.85
N ARG A 252 17.90 30.17 -24.17
CA ARG A 252 17.75 31.58 -24.64
C ARG A 252 16.29 31.96 -24.93
N HIS A 253 15.76 33.07 -24.42
CA HIS A 253 16.39 34.35 -24.09
C HIS A 253 15.56 35.11 -23.03
N GLU A 254 16.24 35.92 -22.22
CA GLU A 254 15.66 36.83 -21.23
C GLU A 254 15.18 38.15 -21.89
N GLU A 255 14.57 39.03 -21.09
CA GLU A 255 14.42 40.47 -21.30
C GLU A 255 13.33 41.01 -22.25
N GLY A 256 12.41 41.75 -21.62
CA GLY A 256 11.94 43.04 -22.12
C GLY A 256 10.56 43.03 -22.78
N TYR A 257 9.51 43.37 -22.02
CA TYR A 257 8.44 44.32 -22.35
C TYR A 257 7.48 44.32 -21.15
N ALA A 258 7.65 45.29 -20.24
CA ALA A 258 6.69 46.38 -20.07
C ALA A 258 5.30 45.88 -19.66
N SER A 259 4.95 45.99 -18.38
CA SER A 259 4.17 47.14 -17.89
C SER A 259 3.06 47.51 -18.86
N LEU A 260 1.84 47.09 -18.54
CA LEU A 260 0.57 47.82 -18.66
C LEU A 260 -0.55 46.83 -18.28
N PHE A 261 -1.62 47.32 -17.65
CA PHE A 261 -2.83 46.60 -17.24
C PHE A 261 -2.90 46.10 -15.79
N SER A 262 -3.03 47.08 -14.89
CA SER A 262 -4.21 47.22 -14.01
C SER A 262 -4.26 48.69 -13.55
N PRO A 263 -5.38 49.26 -13.04
CA PRO A 263 -6.71 48.70 -12.76
C PRO A 263 -7.89 49.61 -13.21
N THR A 264 -9.12 49.29 -12.78
CA THR A 264 -10.30 50.18 -12.55
C THR A 264 -11.46 50.00 -13.53
N ALA A 265 -12.50 49.32 -13.06
CA ALA A 265 -13.86 49.44 -13.59
C ALA A 265 -14.83 49.72 -12.43
N THR A 266 -14.99 51.00 -12.12
CA THR A 266 -16.13 51.55 -11.39
C THR A 266 -17.18 51.92 -12.42
N PHE A 267 -18.41 51.43 -12.31
CA PHE A 267 -19.56 52.03 -12.99
C PHE A 267 -20.80 52.11 -12.09
N PRO A 268 -21.66 53.12 -12.31
CA PRO A 268 -22.47 53.74 -11.28
C PRO A 268 -23.91 53.23 -11.24
N THR A 269 -24.47 53.31 -10.04
CA THR A 269 -25.90 53.43 -9.72
C THR A 269 -26.49 54.73 -10.27
N HIS A 270 -27.62 54.64 -10.99
CA HIS A 270 -28.82 55.48 -10.87
C HIS A 270 -29.70 55.32 -12.12
N VAL A 271 -30.98 54.96 -11.95
CA VAL A 271 -32.12 55.72 -12.50
C VAL A 271 -33.34 55.49 -11.60
N PRO A 272 -33.93 56.56 -11.02
CA PRO A 272 -35.30 56.57 -10.53
C PRO A 272 -36.25 57.07 -11.64
N TYR A 273 -37.46 56.50 -11.74
CA TYR A 273 -38.74 57.18 -11.97
C TYR A 273 -39.88 56.16 -11.84
#